data_AF-A0A7C6D809-F1
#
_entry.id   AF-A0A7C6D809-F1
#
_cell.length_a   1.000
_cell.length_b   1.000
_cell.length_c   1.000
_cell.angle_alpha   90.00
_cell.angle_beta   90.00
_cell.angle_gamma   90.00
#
_symmetry.space_group_name_H-M   'P 1'
#
loop_
_entity.id
_entity.type
_entity.pdbx_description
1 polymer ?
#
loop_
_entity_poly.entity_id
_entity_poly.type
_entity_poly.pdbx_seq_one_letter_code
_entity_poly.pdbx_strand_id
1 'polypeptide(L)'
;MGRVEFEHGLVKYVVDDEIYYVKQHFEPTLMPKRSSRKFLVHESFFSYGPIEKIVSLLGIGRVNVVSVKLEHELKLSRENRDKLTELVGPKFYFSKAAYQYDKSSLPHKDPETAMGYQVVFDTLVRNWDDGERNIWYVSGIPVWFDFGASLDPRCQNIYRFLLKLQDAADTGRVSTIKRYFEDFSRHRDNILKRATSMFKRITLNEIRTIVRFAEQDYAGYFAEYLAKNLSQIDEDIDMMRGAFLPKELRSDRSLIFSSIPREVFGRQVK
;
A
#
# COMPACT_ATOMS: atom_id res chain seq x y z
N MET A 1 11.55 17.92 -23.13
CA MET A 1 10.17 18.49 -23.04
C MET A 1 9.22 17.31 -22.99
N GLY A 2 8.33 17.23 -21.99
CA GLY A 2 7.48 16.05 -21.82
C GLY A 2 6.28 16.01 -22.76
N ARG A 3 5.67 14.83 -22.93
CA ARG A 3 4.51 14.58 -23.80
C ARG A 3 3.43 13.76 -23.10
N VAL A 4 2.17 14.08 -23.37
CA VAL A 4 0.99 13.34 -22.88
C VAL A 4 0.53 12.33 -23.92
N GLU A 5 0.45 11.07 -23.52
CA GLU A 5 -0.03 9.95 -24.33
C GLU A 5 -1.29 9.34 -23.72
N PHE A 6 -2.17 8.82 -24.58
CA PHE A 6 -3.35 8.06 -24.17
C PHE A 6 -3.32 6.72 -24.88
N GLU A 7 -3.30 5.64 -24.10
CA GLU A 7 -3.15 4.29 -24.63
C GLU A 7 -3.97 3.31 -23.79
N HIS A 8 -4.84 2.52 -24.42
CA HIS A 8 -5.66 1.48 -23.74
C HIS A 8 -6.45 2.00 -22.52
N GLY A 9 -6.96 3.23 -22.58
CA GLY A 9 -7.70 3.84 -21.47
C GLY A 9 -6.83 4.39 -20.34
N LEU A 10 -5.49 4.35 -20.48
CA LEU A 10 -4.53 4.89 -19.52
C LEU A 10 -3.89 6.16 -20.08
N VAL A 11 -3.82 7.19 -19.24
CA VAL A 11 -3.11 8.43 -19.55
C VAL A 11 -1.68 8.32 -19.02
N LYS A 12 -0.70 8.62 -19.88
CA LYS A 12 0.72 8.61 -19.56
C LYS A 12 1.32 9.99 -19.79
N TYR A 13 2.30 10.34 -18.97
CA TYR A 13 3.18 11.49 -19.19
C TYR A 13 4.61 10.98 -19.32
N VAL A 14 5.24 11.29 -20.46
CA VAL A 14 6.60 10.85 -20.78
C VAL A 14 7.52 12.06 -20.73
N VAL A 15 8.57 12.01 -19.91
CA VAL A 15 9.55 13.08 -19.73
C VAL A 15 10.91 12.49 -19.43
N ASP A 16 11.96 12.94 -20.13
CA ASP A 16 13.35 12.53 -19.91
C ASP A 16 13.53 10.99 -19.81
N ASP A 17 12.92 10.26 -20.74
CA ASP A 17 12.85 8.78 -20.83
C ASP A 17 12.10 8.08 -19.67
N GLU A 18 11.52 8.84 -18.75
CA GLU A 18 10.62 8.35 -17.71
C GLU A 18 9.16 8.40 -18.16
N ILE A 19 8.40 7.36 -17.81
CA ILE A 19 6.98 7.20 -18.11
C ILE A 19 6.24 7.19 -16.78
N TYR A 20 5.27 8.08 -16.66
CA TYR A 20 4.40 8.18 -15.51
C TYR A 20 2.97 7.89 -15.92
N TYR A 21 2.29 6.98 -15.23
CA TYR A 21 0.84 6.90 -15.27
C TYR A 21 0.24 8.09 -14.53
N VAL A 22 -0.71 8.76 -15.17
CA VAL A 22 -1.39 9.92 -14.59
C VAL A 22 -2.69 9.44 -13.96
N LYS A 23 -2.80 9.64 -12.65
CA LYS A 23 -3.97 9.23 -11.86
C LYS A 23 -4.73 10.47 -11.40
N GLN A 24 -6.05 10.39 -11.45
CA GLN A 24 -6.89 11.44 -10.91
C GLN A 24 -6.71 11.52 -9.39
N HIS A 25 -6.47 12.72 -8.90
CA HIS A 25 -6.43 13.03 -7.49
C HIS A 25 -7.84 13.39 -7.05
N PHE A 26 -8.41 12.61 -6.14
CA PHE A 26 -9.61 13.06 -5.44
C PHE A 26 -9.36 13.22 -3.95
N GLU A 27 -9.93 14.29 -3.42
CA GLU A 27 -9.89 14.58 -2.00
C GLU A 27 -10.79 13.58 -1.25
N PRO A 28 -10.39 13.10 -0.06
CA PRO A 28 -11.20 12.19 0.72
C PRO A 28 -12.56 12.82 1.08
N THR A 29 -13.67 12.17 0.70
CA THR A 29 -15.04 12.65 0.98
C THR A 29 -15.46 12.49 2.46
N LEU A 30 -14.83 11.59 3.21
CA LEU A 30 -15.14 11.31 4.60
C LEU A 30 -13.91 11.47 5.49
N MET A 31 -14.03 12.38 6.45
CA MET A 31 -13.03 12.57 7.48
C MET A 31 -13.46 11.87 8.78
N PRO A 32 -12.58 11.08 9.43
CA PRO A 32 -12.81 10.69 10.81
C PRO A 32 -12.73 11.94 11.69
N LYS A 33 -13.89 12.48 12.09
CA LYS A 33 -13.94 13.47 13.18
C LYS A 33 -13.55 12.74 14.47
N ARG A 34 -12.78 13.39 15.34
CA ARG A 34 -12.37 12.88 16.68
C ARG A 34 -13.55 12.46 17.59
N SER A 35 -14.80 12.65 17.17
CA SER A 35 -16.00 12.42 17.96
C SER A 35 -17.17 11.84 17.13
N SER A 36 -17.29 10.51 17.05
CA SER A 36 -18.62 9.84 17.04
C SER A 36 -18.48 8.31 17.02
N ARG A 37 -19.16 7.67 17.97
CA ARG A 37 -19.17 6.21 18.21
C ARG A 37 -20.05 5.41 17.22
N LYS A 38 -20.30 5.90 16.00
CA LYS A 38 -21.05 5.14 14.98
C LYS A 38 -20.54 5.50 13.58
N PHE A 39 -19.76 4.61 13.01
CA PHE A 39 -19.27 4.72 11.63
C PHE A 39 -20.14 3.87 10.71
N LEU A 40 -21.09 4.52 10.00
CA LEU A 40 -21.53 4.05 8.69
C LEU A 40 -20.68 4.83 7.68
N VAL A 41 -19.66 4.18 7.12
CA VAL A 41 -18.75 4.78 6.13
C VAL A 41 -19.40 4.60 4.76
N HIS A 42 -19.72 5.70 4.07
CA HIS A 42 -20.12 5.64 2.66
C HIS A 42 -18.94 5.14 1.80
N GLU A 43 -19.23 4.27 0.84
CA GLU A 43 -18.25 3.64 -0.05
C GLU A 43 -17.74 4.57 -1.17
N SER A 44 -17.39 5.82 -0.86
CA SER A 44 -16.69 6.68 -1.83
C SER A 44 -15.20 6.67 -1.53
N PHE A 45 -14.52 5.76 -2.25
CA PHE A 45 -13.08 5.54 -2.24
C PHE A 45 -12.41 6.44 -3.27
N PHE A 46 -11.32 7.13 -2.93
CA PHE A 46 -10.61 7.92 -3.92
C PHE A 46 -9.09 7.88 -3.76
N SER A 47 -8.42 7.76 -4.91
CA SER A 47 -6.98 7.84 -5.02
C SER A 47 -6.52 9.27 -4.70
N TYR A 48 -5.68 9.40 -3.67
CA TYR A 48 -5.25 10.69 -3.13
C TYR A 48 -3.73 10.79 -3.21
N GLY A 49 -3.24 11.48 -4.25
CA GLY A 49 -1.82 11.57 -4.60
C GLY A 49 -0.84 11.88 -3.44
N PRO A 50 -1.16 12.79 -2.51
CA PRO A 50 -0.33 13.08 -1.34
C PRO A 50 -0.12 11.87 -0.44
N ILE A 51 -1.12 11.01 -0.27
CA ILE A 51 -0.98 9.80 0.54
C ILE A 51 -0.22 8.74 -0.22
N GLU A 52 -0.49 8.55 -1.51
CA GLU A 52 0.34 7.67 -2.34
C GLU A 52 1.81 8.13 -2.37
N LYS A 53 2.05 9.45 -2.35
CA LYS A 53 3.39 10.03 -2.22
C LYS A 53 4.04 9.67 -0.89
N ILE A 54 3.35 9.82 0.23
CA ILE A 54 3.89 9.43 1.54
C ILE A 54 4.22 7.95 1.57
N VAL A 55 3.32 7.10 1.07
CA VAL A 55 3.51 5.64 1.02
C VAL A 55 4.71 5.32 0.12
N SER A 56 4.78 5.88 -1.08
CA SER A 56 5.93 5.73 -1.97
C SER A 56 7.25 6.11 -1.27
N LEU A 57 7.31 7.29 -0.64
CA LEU A 57 8.49 7.76 0.10
C LEU A 57 8.85 6.87 1.29
N LEU A 58 7.86 6.36 2.02
CA LEU A 58 8.06 5.44 3.14
C LEU A 58 8.69 4.12 2.66
N GLY A 59 8.28 3.66 1.49
CA GLY A 59 8.75 2.43 0.86
C GLY A 59 10.12 2.53 0.18
N ILE A 60 10.57 3.73 -0.21
CA ILE A 60 11.87 3.92 -0.89
C ILE A 60 12.99 3.26 -0.09
N GLY A 61 13.77 2.41 -0.78
CA GLY A 61 14.90 1.66 -0.20
C GLY A 61 14.50 0.52 0.74
N ARG A 62 13.20 0.31 0.99
CA ARG A 62 12.67 -0.70 1.92
C ARG A 62 11.82 -1.76 1.22
N VAL A 63 11.11 -1.37 0.18
CA VAL A 63 10.24 -2.22 -0.65
C VAL A 63 10.36 -1.79 -2.10
N ASN A 64 9.94 -2.68 -3.00
CA ASN A 64 9.93 -2.42 -4.44
C ASN A 64 8.68 -1.62 -4.79
N VAL A 65 8.69 -0.31 -4.57
CA VAL A 65 7.55 0.57 -4.86
C VAL A 65 7.88 1.55 -5.98
N VAL A 66 6.87 1.90 -6.77
CA VAL A 66 7.02 2.95 -7.77
C VAL A 66 7.16 4.32 -7.11
N SER A 67 7.89 5.21 -7.77
CA SER A 67 7.99 6.61 -7.38
C SER A 67 6.68 7.31 -7.70
N VAL A 68 6.14 8.02 -6.72
CA VAL A 68 5.00 8.93 -6.91
C VAL A 68 5.51 10.37 -6.93
N LYS A 69 4.96 11.17 -7.85
CA LYS A 69 5.24 12.60 -8.02
C LYS A 69 3.94 13.39 -8.00
N LEU A 70 3.94 14.50 -7.27
CA LEU A 70 2.86 15.48 -7.32
C LEU A 70 3.02 16.40 -8.53
N GLU A 71 1.94 17.07 -8.93
CA GLU A 71 1.92 17.92 -10.12
C GLU A 71 3.07 18.94 -10.16
N HIS A 72 3.32 19.63 -9.05
CA HIS A 72 4.36 20.67 -8.96
C HIS A 72 5.80 20.12 -9.08
N GLU A 73 6.01 18.82 -8.88
CA GLU A 73 7.32 18.18 -9.04
C GLU A 73 7.66 17.95 -10.52
N LEU A 74 6.66 18.01 -11.40
CA LEU A 74 6.84 17.89 -12.84
C LEU A 74 6.76 19.27 -13.49
N LYS A 75 7.74 19.58 -14.34
CA LYS A 75 7.78 20.81 -15.13
C LYS A 75 6.80 20.71 -16.31
N LEU A 76 5.50 20.74 -16.04
CA LEU A 76 4.46 20.66 -17.06
C LEU A 76 4.38 21.98 -17.85
N SER A 77 4.35 21.90 -19.18
CA SER A 77 3.92 23.02 -20.01
C SER A 77 2.43 23.27 -19.80
N ARG A 78 1.97 24.50 -20.09
CA ARG A 78 0.55 24.85 -20.04
C ARG A 78 -0.30 23.92 -20.91
N GLU A 79 0.16 23.63 -22.14
CA GLU A 79 -0.51 22.72 -23.07
C GLU A 79 -0.68 21.32 -22.48
N ASN A 80 0.38 20.74 -21.90
CA ASN A 80 0.29 19.42 -21.27
C ASN A 80 -0.63 19.44 -20.05
N ARG A 81 -0.60 20.52 -19.26
CA ARG A 81 -1.49 20.69 -18.11
C ARG A 81 -2.96 20.71 -18.54
N ASP A 82 -3.30 21.54 -19.52
CA ASP A 82 -4.66 21.67 -20.04
C ASP A 82 -5.17 20.33 -20.59
N LYS A 83 -4.32 19.61 -21.35
CA LYS A 83 -4.64 18.26 -21.87
C LYS A 83 -4.83 17.22 -20.77
N LEU A 84 -4.01 17.22 -19.73
CA LEU A 84 -4.19 16.32 -18.58
C LEU A 84 -5.45 16.65 -17.79
N THR A 85 -5.80 17.93 -17.66
CA THR A 85 -7.05 18.36 -17.04
C THR A 85 -8.27 17.84 -17.78
N GLU A 86 -8.24 17.88 -19.11
CA GLU A 86 -9.32 17.33 -19.95
C GLU A 86 -9.42 15.80 -19.84
N LEU A 87 -8.29 15.09 -19.88
CA LEU A 87 -8.26 13.62 -19.94
C LEU A 87 -8.44 12.94 -18.58
N VAL A 88 -7.95 13.56 -17.49
CA VAL A 88 -7.87 12.93 -16.16
C VAL A 88 -8.73 13.66 -15.14
N GLY A 89 -8.86 14.99 -15.25
CA GLY A 89 -9.60 15.82 -14.31
C GLY A 89 -8.76 16.95 -13.71
N PRO A 90 -9.36 17.79 -12.84
CA PRO A 90 -8.78 19.07 -12.44
C PRO A 90 -7.55 18.96 -11.53
N LYS A 91 -7.37 17.82 -10.85
CA LYS A 91 -6.20 17.52 -10.04
C LYS A 91 -5.73 16.10 -10.36
N PHE A 92 -4.42 15.93 -10.45
CA PHE A 92 -3.81 14.65 -10.76
C PHE A 92 -2.42 14.53 -10.15
N TYR A 93 -1.92 13.31 -10.13
CA TYR A 93 -0.56 12.98 -9.72
C TYR A 93 -0.01 11.85 -10.60
N PHE A 94 1.26 11.54 -10.41
CA PHE A 94 2.04 10.77 -11.35
C PHE A 94 2.68 9.58 -10.64
N SER A 95 2.47 8.38 -11.16
CA SER A 95 3.06 7.14 -10.65
C SER A 95 3.98 6.58 -11.72
N LYS A 96 5.26 6.38 -11.41
CA LYS A 96 6.25 5.87 -12.37
C LYS A 96 5.82 4.48 -12.84
N ALA A 97 5.95 4.22 -14.14
CA ALA A 97 5.58 2.94 -14.71
C ALA A 97 6.46 1.81 -14.14
N ALA A 98 5.82 0.79 -13.57
CA ALA A 98 6.52 -0.33 -12.90
C ALA A 98 7.48 -1.09 -13.85
N TYR A 99 7.17 -1.17 -15.14
CA TYR A 99 8.01 -1.86 -16.13
C TYR A 99 9.28 -1.08 -16.52
N GLN A 100 9.44 0.16 -16.04
CA GLN A 100 10.69 0.91 -16.22
C GLN A 100 11.72 0.61 -15.13
N TYR A 101 11.36 -0.20 -14.14
CA TYR A 101 12.29 -0.70 -13.14
C TYR A 101 12.99 -1.95 -13.66
N ASP A 102 14.23 -2.12 -13.23
CA ASP A 102 15.03 -3.30 -13.50
C ASP A 102 15.54 -3.93 -12.21
N LYS A 103 16.05 -5.17 -12.29
CA LYS A 103 16.60 -5.87 -11.12
C LYS A 103 17.76 -5.10 -10.45
N SER A 104 18.45 -4.21 -11.15
CA SER A 104 19.58 -3.46 -10.61
C SER A 104 19.16 -2.27 -9.72
N SER A 105 17.99 -1.69 -10.03
CA SER A 105 17.40 -0.52 -9.36
C SER A 105 16.48 -0.88 -8.19
N LEU A 106 16.09 -2.16 -8.05
CA LEU A 106 15.19 -2.62 -6.98
C LEU A 106 15.93 -2.91 -5.66
N PRO A 107 15.38 -2.47 -4.50
CA PRO A 107 15.89 -2.84 -3.18
C PRO A 107 15.96 -4.35 -2.94
N HIS A 108 14.92 -5.08 -3.35
CA HIS A 108 14.82 -6.53 -3.17
C HIS A 108 14.76 -7.24 -4.52
N LYS A 109 15.81 -8.02 -4.81
CA LYS A 109 16.02 -8.69 -6.11
C LYS A 109 15.49 -10.11 -6.16
N ASP A 110 15.16 -10.67 -5.01
CA ASP A 110 14.60 -11.99 -4.83
C ASP A 110 13.07 -11.86 -4.69
N PRO A 111 12.25 -12.54 -5.53
CA PRO A 111 10.80 -12.40 -5.53
C PRO A 111 10.14 -12.72 -4.18
N GLU A 112 10.60 -13.77 -3.49
CA GLU A 112 10.01 -14.19 -2.21
C GLU A 112 10.33 -13.19 -1.10
N THR A 113 11.57 -12.69 -1.07
CA THR A 113 11.99 -11.61 -0.18
C THR A 113 11.19 -10.33 -0.45
N ALA A 114 11.08 -9.92 -1.73
CA ALA A 114 10.32 -8.73 -2.11
C ALA A 114 8.85 -8.84 -1.67
N MET A 115 8.24 -10.02 -1.86
CA MET A 115 6.87 -10.31 -1.39
C MET A 115 6.74 -10.16 0.11
N GLY A 116 7.63 -10.79 0.91
CA GLY A 116 7.54 -10.71 2.37
C GLY A 116 7.74 -9.29 2.91
N TYR A 117 8.63 -8.50 2.31
CA TYR A 117 8.81 -7.09 2.68
C TYR A 117 7.58 -6.25 2.36
N GLN A 118 6.94 -6.51 1.21
CA GLN A 118 5.68 -5.85 0.93
C GLN A 118 4.59 -6.28 1.91
N VAL A 119 4.41 -7.57 2.22
CA VAL A 119 3.36 -8.00 3.16
C VAL A 119 3.41 -7.21 4.45
N VAL A 120 4.61 -6.93 4.98
CA VAL A 120 4.78 -6.07 6.16
C VAL A 120 4.41 -4.62 5.86
N PHE A 121 4.82 -4.10 4.72
CA PHE A 121 4.52 -2.73 4.30
C PHE A 121 3.02 -2.48 4.06
N ASP A 122 2.36 -3.35 3.31
CA ASP A 122 0.91 -3.32 3.05
C ASP A 122 0.12 -3.49 4.34
N THR A 123 0.58 -4.35 5.26
CA THR A 123 0.03 -4.41 6.61
C THR A 123 0.19 -3.05 7.30
N LEU A 124 1.39 -2.46 7.29
CA LEU A 124 1.68 -1.19 7.95
C LEU A 124 0.77 -0.04 7.44
N VAL A 125 0.59 0.08 6.12
CA VAL A 125 -0.18 1.17 5.52
C VAL A 125 -1.67 0.84 5.34
N ARG A 126 -2.06 -0.43 5.57
CA ARG A 126 -3.38 -1.04 5.31
C ARG A 126 -3.80 -0.95 3.84
N ASN A 127 -2.86 -1.27 2.97
CA ASN A 127 -3.06 -1.38 1.54
C ASN A 127 -3.25 -2.85 1.17
N TRP A 128 -4.21 -3.14 0.30
CA TRP A 128 -4.52 -4.52 -0.13
C TRP A 128 -4.54 -4.65 -1.65
N ASP A 129 -3.93 -3.72 -2.37
CA ASP A 129 -3.78 -3.91 -3.81
C ASP A 129 -2.74 -5.00 -4.08
N ASP A 130 -3.13 -5.97 -4.90
CA ASP A 130 -2.46 -7.26 -4.93
C ASP A 130 -1.23 -7.28 -5.84
N GLY A 131 -0.95 -6.23 -6.61
CA GLY A 131 0.27 -6.14 -7.43
C GLY A 131 0.46 -7.26 -8.47
N GLU A 132 -0.43 -8.27 -8.52
CA GLU A 132 -0.31 -9.49 -9.34
C GLU A 132 -0.22 -9.19 -10.82
N ARG A 133 -0.91 -8.12 -11.26
CA ARG A 133 -0.84 -7.63 -12.63
C ARG A 133 0.58 -7.21 -13.04
N ASN A 134 1.46 -6.95 -12.07
CA ASN A 134 2.76 -6.34 -12.30
C ASN A 134 3.96 -7.18 -11.90
N ILE A 135 3.76 -8.33 -11.24
CA ILE A 135 4.84 -9.27 -10.85
C ILE A 135 5.69 -9.66 -12.06
N TRP A 136 5.08 -9.68 -13.25
CA TRP A 136 5.72 -10.12 -14.49
C TRP A 136 6.68 -9.11 -15.12
N TYR A 137 6.58 -7.82 -14.80
CA TYR A 137 7.32 -6.79 -15.55
C TYR A 137 8.83 -6.79 -15.27
N VAL A 138 9.27 -7.26 -14.10
CA VAL A 138 10.68 -7.24 -13.69
C VAL A 138 11.17 -8.64 -13.36
N SER A 139 11.05 -9.57 -14.32
CA SER A 139 11.53 -10.96 -14.18
C SER A 139 10.90 -11.70 -12.98
N GLY A 140 9.61 -11.50 -12.74
CA GLY A 140 8.91 -12.13 -11.61
C GLY A 140 9.11 -11.40 -10.27
N ILE A 141 9.88 -10.31 -10.23
CA ILE A 141 10.07 -9.51 -9.02
C ILE A 141 8.90 -8.51 -8.92
N PRO A 142 8.09 -8.56 -7.84
CA PRO A 142 6.97 -7.65 -7.67
C PRO A 142 7.43 -6.20 -7.47
N VAL A 143 6.70 -5.27 -8.10
CA VAL A 143 6.84 -3.81 -7.94
C VAL A 143 5.44 -3.21 -7.72
N TRP A 144 5.22 -2.61 -6.56
CA TRP A 144 3.92 -2.07 -6.13
C TRP A 144 3.71 -0.63 -6.56
N PHE A 145 2.49 -0.32 -7.00
CA PHE A 145 2.21 0.88 -7.80
C PHE A 145 0.86 1.56 -7.54
N ASP A 146 -0.04 0.91 -6.79
CA ASP A 146 -1.30 1.47 -6.37
C ASP A 146 -1.42 1.45 -4.85
N PHE A 147 -1.48 2.64 -4.27
CA PHE A 147 -1.60 2.82 -2.83
C PHE A 147 -2.92 3.47 -2.45
N GLY A 148 -3.89 3.46 -3.38
CA GLY A 148 -5.19 4.07 -3.20
C GLY A 148 -5.79 3.68 -1.86
N ALA A 149 -5.77 2.38 -1.49
CA ALA A 149 -6.31 1.79 -0.26
C ALA A 149 -5.67 2.32 1.04
N SER A 150 -4.48 2.90 0.97
CA SER A 150 -3.80 3.49 2.12
C SER A 150 -4.65 4.66 2.65
N LEU A 151 -4.99 4.61 3.95
CA LEU A 151 -5.96 5.48 4.64
C LEU A 151 -7.46 5.20 4.48
N ASP A 152 -7.87 4.10 3.85
CA ASP A 152 -9.27 3.70 3.92
C ASP A 152 -9.71 3.62 5.39
N PRO A 153 -10.63 4.47 5.89
CA PRO A 153 -11.07 4.42 7.29
C PRO A 153 -11.72 3.08 7.64
N ARG A 154 -12.20 2.33 6.63
CA ARG A 154 -12.70 0.97 6.81
C ARG A 154 -11.58 0.00 7.12
N CYS A 155 -10.35 0.23 6.66
CA CYS A 155 -9.21 -0.69 6.80
C CYS A 155 -8.20 -0.26 7.88
N GLN A 156 -8.33 0.92 8.47
CA GLN A 156 -7.36 1.39 9.48
C GLN A 156 -7.22 0.44 10.69
N ASN A 157 -8.34 -0.17 11.10
CA ASN A 157 -8.33 -1.22 12.12
C ASN A 157 -7.93 -2.56 11.49
N ILE A 158 -6.94 -3.25 12.10
CA ILE A 158 -6.40 -4.52 11.59
C ILE A 158 -7.49 -5.59 11.37
N TYR A 159 -8.49 -5.66 12.23
CA TYR A 159 -9.57 -6.64 12.08
C TYR A 159 -10.48 -6.33 10.91
N ARG A 160 -10.77 -5.04 10.65
CA ARG A 160 -11.53 -4.67 9.46
C ARG A 160 -10.74 -4.88 8.18
N PHE A 161 -9.42 -4.64 8.23
CA PHE A 161 -8.52 -4.96 7.14
C PHE A 161 -8.53 -6.46 6.82
N LEU A 162 -8.43 -7.31 7.86
CA LEU A 162 -8.56 -8.75 7.75
C LEU A 162 -9.88 -9.18 7.11
N LEU A 163 -11.00 -8.60 7.54
CA LEU A 163 -12.32 -8.87 6.94
C LEU A 163 -12.31 -8.50 5.45
N LYS A 164 -11.75 -7.36 5.07
CA LYS A 164 -11.65 -6.96 3.66
C LYS A 164 -10.81 -7.90 2.82
N LEU A 165 -9.68 -8.38 3.34
CA LEU A 165 -8.85 -9.38 2.67
C LEU A 165 -9.57 -10.72 2.52
N GLN A 166 -10.37 -11.12 3.51
CA GLN A 166 -11.19 -12.32 3.43
C GLN A 166 -12.33 -12.16 2.41
N ASP A 167 -13.05 -11.05 2.42
CA ASP A 167 -14.12 -10.76 1.45
C ASP A 167 -13.58 -10.75 0.00
N ALA A 168 -12.39 -10.17 -0.21
CA ALA A 168 -11.71 -10.21 -1.49
C ALA A 168 -11.41 -11.67 -1.91
N ALA A 169 -10.86 -12.47 -1.01
CA ALA A 169 -10.56 -13.87 -1.27
C ALA A 169 -11.83 -14.69 -1.59
N ASP A 170 -12.91 -14.49 -0.84
CA ASP A 170 -14.20 -15.17 -1.03
C ASP A 170 -14.84 -14.82 -2.39
N THR A 171 -14.52 -13.65 -2.94
CA THR A 171 -14.95 -13.21 -4.29
C THR A 171 -13.95 -13.57 -5.39
N GLY A 172 -12.95 -14.41 -5.09
CA GLY A 172 -11.96 -14.90 -6.05
C GLY A 172 -10.77 -13.95 -6.31
N ARG A 173 -10.69 -12.83 -5.58
CA ARG A 173 -9.52 -11.93 -5.59
C ARG A 173 -8.59 -12.32 -4.45
N VAL A 174 -7.70 -13.27 -4.70
CA VAL A 174 -6.76 -13.75 -3.68
C VAL A 174 -5.64 -12.74 -3.53
N SER A 175 -5.50 -12.18 -2.32
CA SER A 175 -4.45 -11.21 -2.06
C SER A 175 -3.06 -11.79 -1.97
N THR A 176 -2.05 -11.01 -2.35
CA THR A 176 -0.64 -11.42 -2.18
C THR A 176 -0.29 -11.69 -0.73
N ILE A 177 -0.89 -10.95 0.20
CA ILE A 177 -0.78 -11.21 1.63
C ILE A 177 -1.31 -12.60 1.98
N LYS A 178 -2.52 -12.95 1.51
CA LYS A 178 -3.10 -14.28 1.75
C LYS A 178 -2.22 -15.38 1.17
N ARG A 179 -1.81 -15.27 -0.10
CA ARG A 179 -0.93 -16.24 -0.77
C ARG A 179 0.40 -16.44 -0.03
N TYR A 180 0.97 -15.36 0.50
CA TYR A 180 2.22 -15.43 1.25
C TYR A 180 2.09 -16.30 2.52
N PHE A 181 0.93 -16.26 3.18
CA PHE A 181 0.65 -17.07 4.37
C PHE A 181 0.06 -18.45 4.06
N GLU A 182 -0.50 -18.70 2.87
CA GLU A 182 -0.96 -20.03 2.46
C GLU A 182 0.23 -21.01 2.33
N ASP A 183 1.32 -20.60 1.67
CA ASP A 183 2.54 -21.42 1.55
C ASP A 183 3.61 -21.03 2.59
N PHE A 184 3.19 -20.84 3.84
CA PHE A 184 4.08 -20.34 4.89
C PHE A 184 5.18 -21.35 5.25
N SER A 185 6.39 -20.84 5.49
CA SER A 185 7.57 -21.64 5.83
C SER A 185 8.45 -20.91 6.85
N ARG A 186 9.41 -21.63 7.46
CA ARG A 186 10.44 -21.01 8.32
C ARG A 186 11.24 -19.95 7.57
N HIS A 187 11.46 -20.12 6.27
CA HIS A 187 12.15 -19.14 5.44
C HIS A 187 11.33 -17.83 5.35
N ARG A 188 10.03 -17.93 5.07
CA ARG A 188 9.10 -16.80 5.03
C ARG A 188 8.96 -16.09 6.38
N ASP A 189 8.95 -16.84 7.48
CA ASP A 189 8.94 -16.27 8.83
C ASP A 189 10.20 -15.42 9.09
N ASN A 190 11.37 -15.91 8.67
CA ASN A 190 12.62 -15.14 8.77
C ASN A 190 12.61 -13.88 7.89
N ILE A 191 12.01 -13.94 6.70
CA ILE A 191 11.81 -12.75 5.85
C ILE A 191 10.93 -11.73 6.59
N LEU A 192 9.77 -12.14 7.12
CA LEU A 192 8.87 -11.25 7.85
C LEU A 192 9.56 -10.61 9.06
N LYS A 193 10.31 -11.38 9.85
CA LYS A 193 11.07 -10.83 11.00
C LYS A 193 12.08 -9.75 10.57
N ARG A 194 12.81 -9.97 9.47
CA ARG A 194 13.75 -8.97 8.93
C ARG A 194 13.02 -7.73 8.41
N ALA A 195 11.93 -7.92 7.69
CA ALA A 195 11.09 -6.83 7.19
C ALA A 195 10.51 -6.00 8.33
N THR A 196 9.89 -6.64 9.32
CA THR A 196 9.37 -5.97 10.52
C THR A 196 10.45 -5.20 11.27
N SER A 197 11.63 -5.81 11.47
CA SER A 197 12.76 -5.12 12.11
C SER A 197 13.20 -3.88 11.31
N MET A 198 13.17 -3.93 9.98
CA MET A 198 13.47 -2.77 9.13
C MET A 198 12.45 -1.65 9.33
N PHE A 199 11.16 -1.95 9.29
CA PHE A 199 10.12 -0.92 9.45
C PHE A 199 10.11 -0.32 10.86
N LYS A 200 10.35 -1.12 11.91
CA LYS A 200 10.44 -0.61 13.30
C LYS A 200 11.59 0.39 13.53
N ARG A 201 12.58 0.46 12.62
CA ARG A 201 13.65 1.47 12.68
C ARG A 201 13.21 2.84 12.16
N ILE A 202 12.05 2.93 11.51
CA ILE A 202 11.51 4.20 11.04
C ILE A 202 11.19 5.07 12.25
N THR A 203 11.81 6.24 12.29
CA THR A 203 11.67 7.16 13.42
C THR A 203 10.49 8.10 13.22
N LEU A 204 9.95 8.63 14.31
CA LEU A 204 8.94 9.70 14.24
C LEU A 204 9.45 10.92 13.46
N ASN A 205 10.76 11.22 13.53
CA ASN A 205 11.35 12.31 12.77
C ASN A 205 11.33 12.03 11.27
N GLU A 206 11.62 10.79 10.86
CA GLU A 206 11.51 10.39 9.46
C GLU A 206 10.07 10.51 8.95
N ILE A 207 9.09 10.00 9.70
CA ILE A 207 7.67 10.12 9.34
C ILE A 207 7.28 11.59 9.17
N ARG A 208 7.67 12.46 10.12
CA ARG A 208 7.41 13.91 10.04
C ARG A 208 8.04 14.54 8.80
N THR A 209 9.27 14.17 8.46
CA THR A 209 9.94 14.65 7.26
C THR A 209 9.19 14.23 6.00
N ILE A 210 8.82 12.95 5.88
CA ILE A 210 8.07 12.44 4.72
C ILE A 210 6.72 13.15 4.58
N VAL A 211 6.02 13.34 5.69
CA VAL A 211 4.71 14.01 5.76
C VAL A 211 4.80 15.48 5.34
N ARG A 212 5.89 16.18 5.65
CA ARG A 212 6.13 17.54 5.17
C ARG A 212 6.22 17.62 3.65
N PHE A 213 6.82 16.64 3.00
CA PHE A 213 6.91 16.59 1.53
C PHE A 213 5.57 16.37 0.82
N ALA A 214 4.54 15.92 1.55
CA ALA A 214 3.21 15.72 0.98
C ALA A 214 2.37 17.01 0.95
N GLU A 215 2.80 18.07 1.66
CA GLU A 215 2.22 19.43 1.65
C GLU A 215 0.68 19.47 1.71
N GLN A 216 0.09 18.73 2.64
CA GLN A 216 -1.36 18.65 2.81
C GLN A 216 -1.77 18.52 4.28
N ASP A 217 -2.93 19.10 4.60
CA ASP A 217 -3.50 19.17 5.95
C ASP A 217 -3.74 17.79 6.58
N TYR A 218 -3.97 16.76 5.76
CA TYR A 218 -4.26 15.40 6.22
C TYR A 218 -3.02 14.55 6.52
N ALA A 219 -1.85 14.99 6.07
CA ALA A 219 -0.63 14.20 6.19
C ALA A 219 -0.23 13.99 7.67
N GLY A 220 -0.60 14.90 8.57
CA GLY A 220 -0.41 14.75 10.02
C GLY A 220 -1.24 13.61 10.64
N TYR A 221 -2.48 13.41 10.19
CA TYR A 221 -3.30 12.28 10.65
C TYR A 221 -2.70 10.95 10.18
N PHE A 222 -2.22 10.88 8.94
CA PHE A 222 -1.53 9.70 8.45
C PHE A 222 -0.25 9.42 9.23
N ALA A 223 0.48 10.46 9.65
CA ALA A 223 1.66 10.35 10.48
C ALA A 223 1.37 9.66 11.83
N GLU A 224 0.32 10.11 12.53
CA GLU A 224 -0.12 9.51 13.81
C GLU A 224 -0.52 8.05 13.62
N TYR A 225 -1.29 7.79 12.56
CA TYR A 225 -1.70 6.46 12.17
C TYR A 225 -0.51 5.52 11.87
N LEU A 226 0.46 5.97 11.08
CA LEU A 226 1.67 5.19 10.76
C LEU A 226 2.51 4.94 12.02
N ALA A 227 2.69 5.95 12.87
CA ALA A 227 3.41 5.80 14.13
C ALA A 227 2.77 4.74 15.03
N LYS A 228 1.43 4.73 15.12
CA LYS A 228 0.69 3.70 15.85
C LYS A 228 0.91 2.32 15.23
N ASN A 229 0.74 2.19 13.91
CA ASN A 229 0.88 0.91 13.24
C ASN A 229 2.32 0.35 13.34
N LEU A 230 3.34 1.20 13.29
CA LEU A 230 4.73 0.80 13.53
C LEU A 230 4.95 0.22 14.93
N SER A 231 4.26 0.77 15.95
CA SER A 231 4.42 0.29 17.33
C SER A 231 3.80 -1.09 17.57
N GLN A 232 2.81 -1.47 16.75
CA GLN A 232 2.04 -2.72 16.90
C GLN A 232 2.28 -3.71 15.73
N ILE A 233 3.23 -3.43 14.83
CA ILE A 233 3.38 -4.20 13.58
C ILE A 233 3.68 -5.69 13.80
N ASP A 234 4.37 -6.05 14.89
CA ASP A 234 4.59 -7.46 15.24
C ASP A 234 3.26 -8.17 15.53
N GLU A 235 2.40 -7.52 16.33
CA GLU A 235 1.06 -8.03 16.68
C GLU A 235 0.17 -8.11 15.43
N ASP A 236 0.20 -7.08 14.58
CA ASP A 236 -0.55 -7.06 13.33
C ASP A 236 -0.13 -8.24 12.42
N ILE A 237 1.17 -8.47 12.25
CA ILE A 237 1.68 -9.59 11.44
C ILE A 237 1.30 -10.95 12.04
N ASP A 238 1.35 -11.08 13.36
CA ASP A 238 0.89 -12.28 14.06
C ASP A 238 -0.62 -12.52 13.85
N MET A 239 -1.44 -11.46 13.87
CA MET A 239 -2.87 -11.54 13.55
C MET A 239 -3.11 -11.97 12.09
N MET A 240 -2.38 -11.40 11.13
CA MET A 240 -2.46 -11.79 9.71
C MET A 240 -2.10 -13.26 9.52
N ARG A 241 -1.00 -13.69 10.13
CA ARG A 241 -0.56 -15.08 10.14
C ARG A 241 -1.63 -15.99 10.75
N GLY A 242 -2.18 -15.63 11.91
CA GLY A 242 -3.24 -16.39 12.59
C GLY A 242 -4.56 -16.46 11.81
N ALA A 243 -4.83 -15.51 10.93
CA ALA A 243 -6.01 -15.51 10.07
C ALA A 243 -5.84 -16.40 8.84
N PHE A 244 -4.68 -16.37 8.18
CA PHE A 244 -4.50 -16.99 6.86
C PHE A 244 -3.71 -18.32 6.86
N LEU A 245 -3.01 -18.68 7.93
CA LEU A 245 -2.32 -19.97 8.00
C LEU A 245 -3.30 -21.16 7.87
N PRO A 246 -3.03 -22.13 6.99
CA PRO A 246 -3.76 -23.39 6.92
C PRO A 246 -3.80 -24.12 8.27
N LYS A 247 -4.93 -24.76 8.61
CA LYS A 247 -5.13 -25.43 9.91
C LYS A 247 -4.12 -26.55 10.17
N GLU A 248 -3.68 -27.25 9.13
CA GLU A 248 -2.73 -28.37 9.21
C GLU A 248 -1.35 -27.90 9.70
N LEU A 249 -0.88 -26.74 9.22
CA LEU A 249 0.37 -26.11 9.64
C LEU A 249 0.32 -25.50 11.05
N ARG A 250 -0.88 -25.34 11.65
CA ARG A 250 -1.03 -24.87 13.05
C ARG A 250 -0.75 -25.97 14.07
N SER A 251 -0.76 -27.24 13.65
CA SER A 251 -0.64 -28.40 14.54
C SER A 251 0.80 -28.81 14.86
N ASP A 252 1.78 -28.28 14.11
CA ASP A 252 3.20 -28.55 14.33
C ASP A 252 3.70 -27.74 15.54
N ARG A 253 4.01 -28.47 16.62
CA ARG A 253 4.18 -27.96 17.98
C ARG A 253 5.40 -27.04 18.14
N SER A 254 5.23 -25.75 17.88
CA SER A 254 5.96 -24.66 18.57
C SER A 254 5.26 -23.30 18.58
N LEU A 255 4.02 -23.21 18.09
CA LEU A 255 3.29 -21.95 17.92
C LEU A 255 1.85 -22.15 18.39
N ILE A 256 1.63 -22.06 19.71
CA ILE A 256 0.28 -22.05 20.29
C ILE A 256 -0.40 -20.75 19.85
N PHE A 257 -1.22 -20.81 18.80
CA PHE A 257 -2.08 -19.69 18.41
C PHE A 257 -3.53 -20.14 18.34
N SER A 258 -4.39 -19.42 19.06
CA SER A 258 -5.82 -19.50 18.89
C SER A 258 -6.19 -18.85 17.55
N SER A 259 -6.82 -19.60 16.66
CA SER A 259 -7.58 -19.02 15.55
C SER A 259 -8.56 -18.02 16.13
N ILE A 260 -8.52 -16.75 15.72
CA ILE A 260 -9.55 -15.77 16.11
C ILE A 260 -10.79 -16.06 15.24
N PRO A 261 -11.91 -16.54 15.81
CA PRO A 261 -13.11 -16.83 15.04
C PRO A 261 -13.68 -15.56 14.41
N ARG A 262 -14.30 -15.68 13.21
CA ARG A 262 -14.95 -14.56 12.50
C ARG A 262 -15.90 -13.75 13.39
N GLU A 263 -16.59 -14.42 14.32
CA GLU A 263 -17.52 -13.80 15.28
C GLU A 263 -16.82 -12.85 16.27
N VAL A 264 -15.54 -13.05 16.56
CA VAL A 264 -14.76 -12.19 17.46
C VAL A 264 -14.38 -10.88 16.76
N PHE A 265 -14.15 -10.89 15.44
CA PHE A 265 -13.91 -9.67 14.67
C PHE A 265 -15.12 -8.72 14.74
N GLY A 266 -16.34 -9.25 14.57
CA GLY A 266 -17.57 -8.45 14.69
C GLY A 266 -17.78 -7.80 16.05
N ARG A 267 -17.24 -8.39 17.14
CA ARG A 267 -17.31 -7.83 18.50
C ARG A 267 -16.28 -6.73 18.74
N GLN A 268 -15.11 -6.77 18.10
CA GLN A 268 -14.04 -5.77 18.24
C GLN A 268 -14.15 -4.60 17.25
N VAL A 269 -15.09 -4.67 16.31
CA VAL A 269 -15.40 -3.63 15.31
C VAL A 269 -16.36 -2.55 15.84
N LYS A 270 -16.93 -2.74 17.04
CA LYS A 270 -17.87 -1.80 17.70
C LYS A 270 -17.20 -0.59 18.33
#